data_AF-A0A822ZZY8-F1
#
_entry.id   AF-A0A822ZZY8-F1
#
_cell.length_a   1.000
_cell.length_b   1.000
_cell.length_c   1.000
_cell.angle_alpha   90.00
_cell.angle_beta   90.00
_cell.angle_gamma   90.00
#
_symmetry.space_group_name_H-M   'P 1'
#
loop_
_entity.id
_entity.type
_entity.pdbx_description
1 polymer ?
#
loop_
_entity_poly.entity_id
_entity_poly.type
_entity_poly.pdbx_seq_one_letter_code
_entity_poly.pdbx_strand_id
1 'polypeptide(L)' 'MRRVFGAKKEKEPPPSIQDSSDRINKRGETVDDKIKKLDAELSRYKEQIKKTRPGPAQEAVKARAMRVLKQKRM' A
#
# COMPACT_ATOMS: atom_id res chain seq x y z
N MET A 1 31.35 3.82 -36.73
CA MET A 1 31.05 2.59 -35.97
C MET A 1 31.67 2.66 -34.56
N ARG A 2 31.07 3.39 -33.62
CA ARG A 2 31.43 3.42 -32.19
C ARG A 2 30.19 3.79 -31.36
N ARG A 3 29.11 3.04 -31.58
CA ARG A 3 27.81 3.30 -30.94
C ARG A 3 27.05 2.02 -30.55
N VAL A 4 27.73 0.87 -30.66
CA VAL A 4 27.18 -0.46 -30.32
C VAL A 4 27.98 -1.20 -29.26
N PHE A 5 29.21 -0.77 -28.94
CA PHE A 5 30.00 -1.34 -27.85
C PHE A 5 30.77 -0.25 -27.11
N GLY A 6 30.45 -0.07 -25.81
CA GLY A 6 31.45 0.39 -24.85
C GLY A 6 31.55 1.88 -24.51
N ALA A 7 30.48 2.67 -24.58
CA ALA A 7 30.41 3.86 -23.73
C ALA A 7 29.98 3.40 -22.33
N LYS A 8 30.91 3.40 -21.37
CA LYS A 8 30.58 3.29 -19.94
C LYS A 8 29.51 4.36 -19.68
N LYS A 9 28.27 3.97 -19.32
CA LYS A 9 27.39 4.90 -18.62
C LYS A 9 28.23 5.47 -17.47
N GLU A 10 28.24 6.78 -17.31
CA GLU A 10 28.80 7.40 -16.12
C GLU A 10 28.26 6.60 -14.94
N LYS A 11 29.18 6.01 -14.17
CA LYS A 11 28.80 5.20 -13.02
C LYS A 11 28.16 6.19 -12.06
N GLU A 12 26.83 6.24 -12.09
CA GLU A 12 26.05 6.74 -10.96
C GLU A 12 26.72 6.16 -9.69
N PRO A 13 26.94 6.99 -8.66
CA PRO A 13 27.62 6.55 -7.47
C PRO A 13 26.99 5.24 -7.02
N PRO A 14 27.81 4.23 -6.66
CA PRO A 14 27.31 2.93 -6.25
C PRO A 14 26.19 3.16 -5.22
N PRO A 15 25.00 2.54 -5.39
CA PRO A 15 23.85 2.80 -4.55
C PRO A 15 24.32 2.75 -3.09
N SER A 16 24.29 3.90 -2.44
CA SER A 16 24.92 4.03 -1.14
C SER A 16 24.09 3.24 -0.12
N ILE A 17 24.74 2.84 0.98
CA ILE A 17 24.01 2.24 2.10
C ILE A 17 22.91 3.20 2.55
N GLN A 18 23.19 4.51 2.53
CA GLN A 18 22.22 5.59 2.76
C GLN A 18 21.02 5.55 1.79
N ASP A 19 21.23 5.42 0.47
CA ASP A 19 20.11 5.33 -0.49
C ASP A 19 19.23 4.10 -0.23
N SER A 20 19.85 3.00 0.20
CA SER A 20 19.15 1.77 0.57
C SER A 20 18.35 1.96 1.85
N SER A 21 18.93 2.59 2.87
CA SER A 21 18.26 2.98 4.11
C SER A 21 17.09 3.94 3.88
N ASP A 22 17.27 4.95 3.04
CA ASP A 22 16.21 5.91 2.69
C ASP A 22 15.04 5.25 1.95
N ARG A 23 15.33 4.31 1.05
CA ARG A 23 14.30 3.50 0.39
C ARG A 23 13.56 2.60 1.37
N ILE A 24 14.25 2.03 2.35
CA ILE A 24 13.62 1.20 3.40
C ILE A 24 12.72 2.06 4.29
N ASN A 25 13.19 3.22 4.74
CA ASN A 25 12.42 4.15 5.57
C ASN A 25 11.16 4.63 4.83
N LYS A 26 11.30 5.09 3.58
CA LYS A 26 10.15 5.49 2.73
C LYS A 26 9.15 4.36 2.57
N ARG A 27 9.61 3.11 2.38
CA ARG A 27 8.72 1.96 2.28
C ARG A 27 7.99 1.71 3.60
N GLY A 28 8.67 1.79 4.74
CA GLY A 28 8.07 1.67 6.08
C GLY A 28 6.95 2.70 6.29
N GLU A 29 7.25 3.98 6.08
CA GLU A 29 6.27 5.07 6.19
C GLU A 29 5.05 4.86 5.28
N THR A 30 5.27 4.45 4.03
CA THR A 30 4.15 4.20 3.10
C THR A 30 3.28 3.02 3.51
N VAL A 31 3.82 2.04 4.22
CA VAL A 31 3.06 0.89 4.73
C VAL A 31 2.25 1.30 5.95
N ASP A 32 2.84 2.03 6.88
CA ASP A 32 2.13 2.55 8.06
C ASP A 32 0.97 3.46 7.68
N ASP A 33 1.18 4.35 6.70
CA ASP A 33 0.11 5.23 6.21
C ASP A 33 -1.00 4.46 5.49
N LYS A 34 -0.66 3.38 4.76
CA LYS A 34 -1.66 2.49 4.16
C LYS A 34 -2.46 1.76 5.22
N ILE A 35 -1.81 1.23 6.26
CA ILE A 35 -2.48 0.54 7.36
C ILE A 35 -3.45 1.50 8.07
N LYS A 36 -3.02 2.72 8.40
CA LYS A 36 -3.88 3.75 9.00
C LYS A 36 -5.10 4.07 8.15
N LYS A 37 -4.94 4.20 6.83
CA LYS A 37 -6.05 4.43 5.89
C LYS A 37 -7.03 3.25 5.86
N LEU A 38 -6.53 2.02 5.77
CA LEU A 38 -7.35 0.80 5.79
C LEU A 38 -8.12 0.68 7.12
N ASP A 39 -7.51 1.04 8.25
CA ASP A 39 -8.17 1.03 9.56
C ASP A 39 -9.27 2.07 9.69
N ALA A 40 -9.06 3.28 9.16
CA ALA A 40 -10.09 4.30 9.09
C ALA A 40 -11.30 3.83 8.24
N GLU A 41 -11.05 3.16 7.11
CA GLU A 41 -12.11 2.60 6.26
C GLU A 41 -12.86 1.47 6.96
N LEU A 42 -12.16 0.56 7.64
CA LEU A 42 -12.79 -0.53 8.40
C LEU A 42 -13.67 -0.01 9.53
N SER A 43 -13.26 1.07 10.21
CA SER A 43 -14.08 1.71 11.24
C SER A 43 -15.39 2.25 10.65
N ARG A 44 -15.34 2.92 9.49
CA ARG A 44 -16.53 3.42 8.78
C ARG A 44 -17.47 2.28 8.38
N TYR A 45 -16.94 1.19 7.83
CA TYR A 45 -17.77 0.04 7.46
C TYR A 45 -18.40 -0.62 8.69
N LYS A 46 -17.70 -0.69 9.82
CA LYS A 46 -18.24 -1.20 11.09
C LYS A 46 -19.44 -0.38 11.56
N GLU A 47 -19.37 0.95 11.49
CA GLU A 47 -20.48 1.83 11.82
C GLU A 47 -21.65 1.68 10.84
N GLN A 48 -21.37 1.61 9.53
CA GLN A 48 -22.40 1.39 8.51
C GLN A 48 -23.12 0.06 8.74
N ILE A 49 -22.41 -1.03 9.01
CA ILE A 49 -23.02 -2.34 9.27
C ILE A 49 -23.92 -2.30 10.51
N LYS A 50 -23.52 -1.57 11.56
CA LYS A 50 -24.35 -1.40 12.77
C LYS A 50 -25.64 -0.62 12.50
N LYS A 51 -25.59 0.39 11.63
CA LYS A 51 -26.73 1.25 11.28
C LYS A 51 -27.65 0.63 10.21
N THR A 52 -27.14 -0.33 9.44
CA THR A 52 -27.89 -0.94 8.33
C THR A 52 -28.67 -2.16 8.84
N ARG A 53 -29.96 -2.23 8.49
CA ARG A 53 -30.82 -3.38 8.80
C ARG A 53 -30.33 -4.63 8.05
N PRO A 54 -30.44 -5.84 8.62
CA PRO A 54 -30.11 -7.08 7.92
C PRO A 54 -30.86 -7.21 6.59
N GLY A 55 -30.08 -7.36 5.52
CA GLY A 55 -30.57 -7.43 4.14
C GLY A 55 -29.46 -7.21 3.11
N PRO A 56 -29.81 -7.15 1.81
CA PRO A 56 -28.84 -7.08 0.71
C PRO A 56 -27.87 -5.90 0.81
N ALA A 57 -28.33 -4.77 1.36
CA ALA A 57 -27.49 -3.60 1.58
C ALA A 57 -26.39 -3.86 2.63
N GLN A 58 -26.69 -4.58 3.71
CA GLN A 58 -25.71 -4.92 4.75
C GLN A 58 -24.69 -5.94 4.22
N GLU A 59 -25.13 -6.92 3.42
CA GLU A 59 -24.23 -7.89 2.78
C GLU A 59 -23.25 -7.23 1.81
N ALA A 60 -23.70 -6.25 1.03
CA ALA A 60 -22.84 -5.48 0.14
C ALA A 60 -21.74 -4.71 0.91
N VAL A 61 -22.10 -4.08 2.03
CA VAL A 61 -21.14 -3.39 2.91
C VAL A 61 -20.17 -4.39 3.56
N LYS A 62 -20.67 -5.55 4.00
CA LYS A 62 -19.85 -6.63 4.55
C LYS A 62 -18.85 -7.17 3.53
N ALA A 63 -19.28 -7.37 2.28
CA ALA A 63 -18.40 -7.83 1.20
C ALA A 63 -17.28 -6.81 0.90
N ARG A 64 -17.59 -5.51 0.94
CA ARG A 64 -16.59 -4.43 0.82
C ARG A 64 -15.61 -4.44 2.00
N ALA A 65 -16.11 -4.55 3.23
CA ALA A 65 -15.27 -4.64 4.43
C ALA A 65 -14.34 -5.86 4.41
N MET A 66 -14.81 -7.01 3.92
CA MET A 66 -13.99 -8.22 3.77
C MET A 66 -12.84 -8.05 2.77
N ARG A 67 -13.01 -7.26 1.71
CA ARG A 67 -11.92 -6.94 0.78
C ARG A 67 -10.85 -6.08 1.45
N VAL A 68 -11.24 -5.08 2.24
CA VAL A 68 -10.31 -4.21 2.97
C VAL A 68 -9.57 -5.00 4.06
N LEU A 69 -10.25 -5.90 4.78
CA LEU A 69 -9.60 -6.82 5.72
C LEU A 69 -8.56 -7.71 5.04
N LYS A 70 -8.87 -8.22 3.83
CA LYS A 70 -7.92 -9.01 3.05
C LYS A 70 -6.71 -8.18 2.61
N GLN A 71 -6.91 -6.91 2.25
CA GLN A 71 -5.84 -5.96 1.92
C GLN A 71 -4.97 -5.60 3.12
N LYS A 72 -5.53 -5.56 4.34
CA LYS A 72 -4.75 -5.33 5.57
C LYS A 72 -3.92 -6.55 5.99
N ARG A 73 -4.39 -7.76 5.64
CA ARG A 73 -3.76 -9.04 6.04
C ARG A 73 -2.69 -9.53 5.06
N MET A 74 -2.70 -9.02 3.82
CA MET A 74 -1.61 -9.19 2.84
C MET A 74 -0.58 -8.08 3.03
#